data_AF-A0A946NW22-F1
#
_entry.id   AF-A0A946NW22-F1
#
_cell.length_a   1.000
_cell.length_b   1.000
_cell.length_c   1.000
_cell.angle_alpha   90.00
_cell.angle_beta   90.00
_cell.angle_gamma   90.00
#
_symmetry.space_group_name_H-M   'P 1'
#
loop_
_entity.id
_entity.type
_entity.pdbx_description
1 polymer ?
#
loop_
_entity_poly.entity_id
_entity_poly.type
_entity_poly.pdbx_seq_one_letter_code
_entity_poly.pdbx_strand_id
1 'polypeptide(L)'
;MKKLLILLLCAPLFTKSQIKIPAIFSSSTSAGSITYDQANDIEFAQQYKNNTKFDSYLTKDDVQIKIGDTLEIGNAFMEGPNWKMFDRTYEAGDVFQSIYNGDIQNRDIEKYKHLPYSQSGNKVVVHSIYVKHKKYTGYNPLKNKKETPLYIVLFVKPVKDGIVSSILGYPRITIIDLEEAFNIGEVINPNPSLTRPEAIRKLKESKDLFEIDMLSEEEYNQIRNKLTPIINNN
;
A
#
# COMPACT_ATOMS: atom_id res chain seq x y z
N MET A 1 68.01 32.02 -32.60
CA MET A 1 67.29 30.77 -32.25
C MET A 1 66.05 31.14 -31.46
N LYS A 2 64.88 30.81 -32.01
CA LYS A 2 63.54 31.17 -31.52
C LYS A 2 63.27 30.51 -30.16
N LYS A 3 62.83 31.26 -29.16
CA LYS A 3 61.83 30.77 -28.18
C LYS A 3 60.84 31.88 -27.86
N LEU A 4 59.65 31.67 -28.42
CA LEU A 4 58.42 32.43 -28.30
C LEU A 4 57.85 32.17 -26.90
N LEU A 5 57.70 33.22 -26.09
CA LEU A 5 57.05 33.17 -24.78
C LEU A 5 55.54 33.35 -25.00
N ILE A 6 54.79 32.25 -25.10
CA ILE A 6 53.32 32.28 -25.11
C ILE A 6 52.85 32.13 -23.66
N LEU A 7 52.30 33.21 -23.11
CA LEU A 7 51.48 33.20 -21.91
C LEU A 7 50.20 32.40 -22.22
N LEU A 8 50.06 31.22 -21.65
CA LEU A 8 48.81 30.44 -21.71
C LEU A 8 47.97 30.78 -20.48
N LEU A 9 46.80 31.37 -20.76
CA LEU A 9 45.73 31.69 -19.82
C LEU A 9 45.40 30.50 -18.91
N CYS A 10 45.36 30.79 -17.61
CA CYS A 10 44.74 29.94 -16.61
C CYS A 10 43.21 30.11 -16.72
N ALA A 11 42.52 29.09 -17.20
CA ALA A 11 41.08 28.92 -17.01
C ALA A 11 40.81 27.44 -16.69
N PRO A 12 40.17 27.12 -15.55
CA PRO A 12 39.79 25.75 -15.26
C PRO A 12 38.64 25.35 -16.21
N LEU A 13 38.95 24.51 -17.20
CA LEU A 13 37.94 23.74 -17.91
C LEU A 13 37.30 22.75 -16.91
N PHE A 14 36.22 23.19 -16.24
CA PHE A 14 35.23 22.25 -15.73
C PHE A 14 34.52 21.64 -16.94
N THR A 15 35.07 20.52 -17.43
CA THR A 15 34.36 19.65 -18.34
C THR A 15 33.21 19.02 -17.57
N LYS A 16 31.98 19.47 -17.83
CA LYS A 16 30.78 18.68 -17.57
C LYS A 16 30.85 17.45 -18.47
N SER A 17 31.55 16.42 -18.04
CA SER A 17 31.40 15.07 -18.58
C SER A 17 30.05 14.56 -18.12
N GLN A 18 29.00 14.91 -18.85
CA GLN A 18 27.80 14.08 -18.86
C GLN A 18 28.18 12.83 -19.65
N ILE A 19 28.58 11.79 -18.94
CA ILE A 19 28.54 10.44 -19.47
C ILE A 19 27.07 10.19 -19.81
N LYS A 20 26.72 10.31 -21.09
CA LYS A 20 25.47 9.74 -21.62
C LYS A 20 25.64 8.24 -21.54
N ILE A 21 25.23 7.67 -20.41
CA ILE A 21 25.04 6.23 -20.27
C ILE A 21 23.90 5.86 -21.22
N PRO A 22 24.11 4.92 -22.16
CA PRO A 22 23.03 4.47 -23.03
C PRO A 22 21.92 3.85 -22.18
N ALA A 23 20.69 4.35 -22.37
CA ALA A 23 19.46 3.89 -21.71
C ALA A 23 19.02 2.51 -22.22
N ILE A 24 19.88 1.50 -22.07
CA ILE A 24 19.60 0.10 -22.46
C ILE A 24 19.66 -0.84 -21.24
N PHE A 25 20.10 -0.37 -20.07
CA PHE A 25 19.99 -1.12 -18.82
C PHE A 25 19.64 -0.20 -17.64
N SER A 26 18.40 0.32 -17.61
CA SER A 26 17.79 0.75 -16.35
C SER A 26 17.16 -0.48 -15.72
N SER A 27 17.90 -1.11 -14.81
CA SER A 27 17.36 -2.00 -13.79
C SER A 27 16.16 -1.34 -13.12
N SER A 28 15.16 -2.13 -12.72
CA SER A 28 13.87 -1.73 -12.17
C SER A 28 13.93 -0.50 -11.25
N THR A 29 13.72 0.69 -11.81
CA THR A 29 13.60 1.93 -11.05
C THR A 29 12.21 1.94 -10.44
N SER A 30 12.13 1.75 -9.13
CA SER A 30 10.92 1.99 -8.37
C SER A 30 10.43 3.43 -8.62
N ALA A 31 9.11 3.62 -8.67
CA ALA A 31 8.50 4.94 -8.85
C ALA A 31 8.50 5.78 -7.55
N GLY A 32 9.32 5.42 -6.55
CA GLY A 32 9.35 6.05 -5.24
C GLY A 32 8.22 5.59 -4.32
N SER A 33 7.60 6.53 -3.62
CA SER A 33 6.47 6.29 -2.71
C SER A 33 5.15 6.73 -3.33
N ILE A 34 4.05 6.06 -2.96
CA ILE A 34 2.69 6.45 -3.32
C ILE A 34 1.81 6.56 -2.06
N THR A 35 0.86 7.48 -2.04
CA THR A 35 -0.13 7.62 -0.95
C THR A 35 -1.51 7.12 -1.37
N TYR A 36 -2.39 6.87 -0.40
CA TYR A 36 -3.79 6.55 -0.65
C TYR A 36 -4.48 7.62 -1.50
N ASP A 37 -4.31 8.91 -1.18
CA ASP A 37 -4.92 10.00 -1.93
C ASP A 37 -4.44 10.05 -3.38
N GLN A 38 -3.12 9.89 -3.59
CA GLN A 38 -2.53 9.82 -4.92
C GLN A 38 -3.05 8.63 -5.73
N ALA A 39 -3.17 7.47 -5.11
CA ALA A 39 -3.72 6.28 -5.77
C ALA A 39 -5.18 6.48 -6.20
N ASN A 40 -5.94 7.30 -5.48
CA ASN A 40 -7.34 7.60 -5.79
C ASN A 40 -7.55 8.81 -6.71
N ASP A 41 -6.52 9.64 -6.94
CA ASP A 41 -6.53 10.71 -7.94
C ASP A 41 -6.37 10.12 -9.35
N ILE A 42 -7.38 10.35 -10.21
CA ILE A 42 -7.42 9.83 -11.57
C ILE A 42 -6.33 10.48 -12.45
N GLU A 43 -6.07 11.78 -12.30
CA GLU A 43 -5.06 12.47 -13.10
C GLU A 43 -3.66 11.94 -12.76
N PHE A 44 -3.38 11.74 -11.47
CA PHE A 44 -2.17 11.09 -11.01
C PHE A 44 -2.09 9.63 -11.46
N ALA A 45 -3.18 8.86 -11.37
CA ALA A 45 -3.20 7.43 -11.72
C ALA A 45 -2.85 7.18 -13.20
N GLN A 46 -3.30 8.04 -14.11
CA GLN A 46 -3.13 7.89 -15.56
C GLN A 46 -1.66 7.79 -16.02
N GLN A 47 -0.73 8.36 -15.25
CA GLN A 47 0.69 8.35 -15.59
C GLN A 47 1.35 6.97 -15.39
N TYR A 48 0.71 6.09 -14.61
CA TYR A 48 1.25 4.77 -14.29
C TYR A 48 0.60 3.65 -15.11
N LYS A 49 1.33 2.56 -15.29
CA LYS A 49 0.82 1.33 -15.90
C LYS A 49 0.59 0.31 -14.80
N ASN A 50 -0.25 -0.69 -15.10
CA ASN A 50 -0.35 -1.86 -14.22
C ASN A 50 1.03 -2.48 -13.98
N ASN A 51 1.26 -2.92 -12.75
CA ASN A 51 2.51 -3.50 -12.26
C ASN A 51 3.68 -2.51 -12.16
N THR A 52 3.46 -1.19 -12.24
CA THR A 52 4.47 -0.20 -11.80
C THR A 52 4.78 -0.44 -10.33
N LYS A 53 6.08 -0.57 -10.00
CA LYS A 53 6.57 -0.87 -8.66
C LYS A 53 6.89 0.39 -7.88
N PHE A 54 6.66 0.34 -6.57
CA PHE A 54 6.97 1.39 -5.61
C PHE A 54 7.77 0.83 -4.44
N ASP A 55 8.50 1.69 -3.75
CA ASP A 55 9.31 1.33 -2.57
C ASP A 55 8.48 1.34 -1.28
N SER A 56 7.42 2.16 -1.26
CA SER A 56 6.55 2.30 -0.11
C SER A 56 5.15 2.78 -0.48
N TYR A 57 4.19 2.52 0.41
CA TYR A 57 2.82 2.99 0.34
C TYR A 57 2.39 3.59 1.68
N LEU A 58 1.75 4.76 1.65
CA LEU A 58 1.07 5.34 2.81
C LEU A 58 -0.44 5.07 2.69
N THR A 59 -0.98 4.29 3.62
CA THR A 59 -2.40 3.90 3.65
C THR A 59 -3.29 5.07 4.05
N LYS A 60 -4.61 4.93 3.89
CA LYS A 60 -5.58 5.92 4.40
C LYS A 60 -5.53 6.10 5.93
N ASP A 61 -5.14 5.04 6.65
CA ASP A 61 -5.04 5.03 8.10
C ASP A 61 -3.63 5.42 8.61
N ASP A 62 -2.88 6.21 7.82
CA ASP A 62 -1.55 6.72 8.17
C ASP A 62 -0.48 5.64 8.48
N VAL A 63 -0.64 4.41 7.97
CA VAL A 63 0.35 3.35 8.06
C VAL A 63 1.27 3.40 6.85
N GLN A 64 2.58 3.52 7.10
CA GLN A 64 3.58 3.41 6.05
C GLN A 64 4.02 1.95 5.89
N ILE A 65 3.81 1.38 4.70
CA ILE A 65 4.21 0.03 4.31
C ILE A 65 5.41 0.12 3.39
N LYS A 66 6.50 -0.58 3.70
CA LYS A 66 7.74 -0.63 2.93
C LYS A 66 8.11 -2.06 2.56
N ILE A 67 8.96 -2.18 1.54
CA ILE A 67 9.61 -3.45 1.23
C ILE A 67 10.45 -3.89 2.45
N GLY A 68 10.25 -5.13 2.88
CA GLY A 68 10.88 -5.70 4.08
C GLY A 68 10.02 -5.66 5.33
N ASP A 69 8.92 -4.90 5.34
CA ASP A 69 8.02 -4.87 6.49
C ASP A 69 7.32 -6.21 6.69
N THR A 70 7.05 -6.54 7.94
CA THR A 70 6.29 -7.73 8.31
C THR A 70 4.84 -7.37 8.54
N LEU A 71 3.93 -8.08 7.87
CA LEU A 71 2.48 -8.00 8.05
C LEU A 71 1.97 -9.30 8.68
N GLU A 72 0.83 -9.22 9.35
CA GLU A 72 0.13 -10.37 9.89
C GLU A 72 -1.14 -10.62 9.09
N ILE A 73 -1.33 -11.87 8.67
CA ILE A 73 -2.56 -12.31 8.03
C ILE A 73 -3.64 -12.39 9.11
N GLY A 74 -4.73 -11.68 8.92
CA GLY A 74 -5.87 -11.66 9.82
C GLY A 74 -6.78 -12.86 9.59
N ASN A 75 -8.08 -12.60 9.50
CA ASN A 75 -9.09 -13.65 9.40
C ASN A 75 -9.58 -13.82 7.96
N ALA A 76 -9.79 -15.07 7.55
CA ALA A 76 -10.42 -15.38 6.27
C ALA A 76 -11.94 -15.21 6.37
N PHE A 77 -12.61 -14.97 5.23
CA PHE A 77 -14.04 -14.74 5.22
C PHE A 77 -14.71 -15.20 3.93
N MET A 78 -15.75 -16.04 4.03
CA MET A 78 -16.64 -16.26 2.89
C MET A 78 -17.78 -15.24 2.85
N GLU A 79 -17.88 -14.48 1.76
CA GLU A 79 -19.08 -13.68 1.49
C GLU A 79 -20.25 -14.62 1.16
N GLY A 80 -21.27 -14.64 2.03
CA GLY A 80 -22.51 -15.37 1.82
C GLY A 80 -23.66 -14.78 2.65
N PRO A 81 -24.94 -14.96 2.25
CA PRO A 81 -26.09 -14.23 2.81
C PRO A 81 -26.25 -14.31 4.34
N ASN A 82 -25.62 -15.28 5.00
CA ASN A 82 -25.69 -15.51 6.44
C ASN A 82 -24.49 -14.93 7.22
N TRP A 83 -23.67 -14.07 6.62
CA TRP A 83 -22.44 -13.59 7.25
C TRP A 83 -22.65 -12.48 8.29
N LYS A 84 -23.73 -11.69 8.15
CA LYS A 84 -24.17 -10.70 9.15
C LYS A 84 -25.03 -11.29 10.26
N MET A 85 -25.19 -12.61 10.31
CA MET A 85 -26.01 -13.29 11.31
C MET A 85 -25.12 -14.05 12.30
N PHE A 86 -24.86 -13.41 13.45
CA PHE A 86 -24.36 -13.97 14.70
C PHE A 86 -22.87 -14.39 14.77
N ASP A 87 -22.40 -14.41 16.02
CA ASP A 87 -21.16 -14.88 16.65
C ASP A 87 -20.52 -16.14 16.01
N ARG A 88 -20.18 -16.08 14.72
CA ARG A 88 -19.70 -17.24 13.95
C ARG A 88 -18.23 -17.49 14.25
N THR A 89 -17.91 -18.72 14.60
CA THR A 89 -16.54 -19.24 14.62
C THR A 89 -16.03 -19.46 13.20
N TYR A 90 -14.86 -18.94 12.86
CA TYR A 90 -14.18 -19.18 11.58
C TYR A 90 -14.00 -20.69 11.34
N GLU A 91 -14.36 -21.17 10.14
CA GLU A 91 -14.41 -22.60 9.83
C GLU A 91 -13.31 -23.02 8.83
N ALA A 92 -12.99 -24.31 8.80
CA ALA A 92 -11.97 -24.88 7.91
C ALA A 92 -12.26 -24.70 6.40
N GLY A 93 -13.47 -24.25 6.03
CA GLY A 93 -13.87 -23.93 4.66
C GLY A 93 -13.65 -22.47 4.26
N ASP A 94 -13.31 -21.58 5.20
CA ASP A 94 -13.14 -20.15 4.91
C ASP A 94 -11.87 -19.90 4.08
N VAL A 95 -11.97 -18.92 3.17
CA VAL A 95 -10.87 -18.50 2.29
C VAL A 95 -10.74 -16.99 2.29
N PHE A 96 -9.51 -16.49 2.08
CA PHE A 96 -9.24 -15.07 1.97
C PHE A 96 -9.63 -14.56 0.59
N GLN A 97 -10.47 -13.54 0.49
CA GLN A 97 -10.97 -12.91 -0.73
C GLN A 97 -9.91 -12.08 -1.44
N SER A 98 -9.13 -11.31 -0.67
CA SER A 98 -8.11 -10.41 -1.18
C SER A 98 -6.72 -11.06 -1.20
N ILE A 99 -6.56 -12.25 -0.61
CA ILE A 99 -5.26 -12.94 -0.53
C ILE A 99 -5.27 -14.24 -1.33
N TYR A 100 -4.28 -14.41 -2.21
CA TYR A 100 -4.19 -15.54 -3.12
C TYR A 100 -2.83 -16.24 -3.06
N ASN A 101 -2.85 -17.55 -3.35
CA ASN A 101 -1.66 -18.33 -3.64
C ASN A 101 -1.19 -18.09 -5.07
N GLY A 102 0.02 -17.56 -5.22
CA GLY A 102 0.72 -17.37 -6.48
C GLY A 102 1.27 -15.96 -6.67
N ASP A 103 1.94 -15.76 -7.80
CA ASP A 103 2.36 -14.45 -8.28
C ASP A 103 1.30 -13.92 -9.26
N ILE A 104 0.46 -12.99 -8.81
CA ILE A 104 -0.62 -12.45 -9.63
C ILE A 104 -0.16 -11.16 -10.31
N GLN A 105 0.62 -11.31 -11.38
CA GLN A 105 0.98 -10.22 -12.29
C GLN A 105 0.03 -10.10 -13.50
N ASN A 106 -0.69 -11.17 -13.83
CA ASN A 106 -1.55 -11.26 -15.02
C ASN A 106 -3.03 -10.91 -14.74
N ARG A 107 -3.82 -10.81 -15.82
CA ARG A 107 -5.26 -10.47 -15.76
C ARG A 107 -6.16 -11.59 -15.22
N ASP A 108 -5.71 -12.84 -15.27
CA ASP A 108 -6.53 -14.02 -15.00
C ASP A 108 -6.51 -14.41 -13.51
N ILE A 109 -6.95 -13.49 -12.65
CA ILE A 109 -7.02 -13.69 -11.19
C ILE A 109 -7.80 -14.95 -10.81
N GLU A 110 -8.83 -15.30 -11.58
CA GLU A 110 -9.72 -16.46 -11.39
C GLU A 110 -8.98 -17.81 -11.46
N LYS A 111 -7.80 -17.86 -12.08
CA LYS A 111 -6.97 -19.08 -12.14
C LYS A 111 -6.22 -19.34 -10.84
N TYR A 112 -6.08 -18.33 -9.98
CA TYR A 112 -5.36 -18.44 -8.74
C TYR A 112 -6.30 -18.85 -7.62
N LYS A 113 -5.80 -19.75 -6.76
CA LYS A 113 -6.55 -20.18 -5.59
C LYS A 113 -6.42 -19.13 -4.50
N HIS A 114 -7.54 -18.76 -3.89
CA HIS A 114 -7.56 -18.01 -2.65
C HIS A 114 -6.71 -18.69 -1.58
N LEU A 115 -6.13 -17.90 -0.67
CA LEU A 115 -5.41 -18.42 0.47
C LEU A 115 -6.41 -19.11 1.42
N PRO A 116 -6.10 -20.29 2.00
CA PRO A 116 -7.01 -20.96 2.92
C PRO A 116 -6.93 -20.37 4.33
N TYR A 117 -8.01 -20.46 5.12
CA TYR A 117 -8.09 -19.98 6.51
C TYR A 117 -6.97 -20.50 7.42
N SER A 118 -6.40 -21.67 7.15
CA SER A 118 -5.29 -22.24 7.92
C SER A 118 -4.02 -21.36 7.93
N GLN A 119 -3.98 -20.28 7.15
CA GLN A 119 -2.90 -19.30 7.10
C GLN A 119 -3.16 -18.07 7.99
N SER A 120 -4.32 -18.00 8.64
CA SER A 120 -4.66 -16.95 9.61
C SER A 120 -3.62 -16.90 10.75
N GLY A 121 -3.24 -15.69 11.15
CA GLY A 121 -2.21 -15.42 12.16
C GLY A 121 -0.76 -15.58 11.65
N ASN A 122 -0.54 -16.08 10.42
CA ASN A 122 0.81 -16.20 9.89
C ASN A 122 1.40 -14.83 9.55
N LYS A 123 2.70 -14.69 9.80
CA LYS A 123 3.46 -13.50 9.42
C LYS A 123 4.00 -13.62 8.00
N VAL A 124 3.95 -12.52 7.27
CA VAL A 124 4.46 -12.40 5.90
C VAL A 124 5.33 -11.16 5.78
N VAL A 125 6.36 -11.21 4.93
CA VAL A 125 7.21 -10.06 4.64
C VAL A 125 6.91 -9.50 3.26
N VAL A 126 6.76 -8.18 3.17
CA VAL A 126 6.55 -7.45 1.93
C VAL A 126 7.78 -7.57 1.04
N HIS A 127 7.61 -8.20 -0.13
CA HIS A 127 8.70 -8.38 -1.08
C HIS A 127 8.61 -7.43 -2.28
N SER A 128 7.40 -7.06 -2.70
CA SER A 128 7.19 -6.03 -3.73
C SER A 128 5.87 -5.33 -3.51
N ILE A 129 5.87 -4.01 -3.78
CA ILE A 129 4.68 -3.17 -3.80
C ILE A 129 4.48 -2.71 -5.24
N TYR A 130 3.28 -2.88 -5.79
CA TYR A 130 2.96 -2.41 -7.13
C TYR A 130 1.48 -2.05 -7.27
N VAL A 131 1.16 -1.30 -8.32
CA VAL A 131 -0.18 -0.77 -8.54
C VAL A 131 -0.88 -1.44 -9.71
N LYS A 132 -2.22 -1.50 -9.65
CA LYS A 132 -3.07 -1.85 -10.78
C LYS A 132 -4.27 -0.91 -10.82
N HIS A 133 -4.73 -0.59 -12.03
CA HIS A 133 -5.97 0.13 -12.24
C HIS A 133 -7.18 -0.72 -11.84
N LYS A 134 -8.13 -0.13 -11.11
CA LYS A 134 -9.41 -0.75 -10.78
C LYS A 134 -10.17 -1.11 -12.07
N LYS A 135 -10.97 -2.18 -12.03
CA LYS A 135 -11.83 -2.51 -13.17
C LYS A 135 -12.90 -1.43 -13.29
N TYR A 136 -13.04 -0.83 -14.46
CA TYR A 136 -14.17 0.06 -14.75
C TYR A 136 -15.47 -0.74 -14.72
N THR A 137 -16.41 -0.33 -13.87
CA THR A 137 -17.72 -0.99 -13.66
C THR A 137 -18.88 -0.26 -14.33
N GLY A 138 -18.63 0.84 -15.04
CA GLY A 138 -19.68 1.62 -15.70
C GLY A 138 -20.07 1.11 -17.10
N TYR A 139 -21.20 1.61 -17.63
CA TYR A 139 -21.76 1.21 -18.92
C TYR A 139 -21.10 1.89 -20.14
N ASN A 140 -20.06 2.71 -19.97
CA ASN A 140 -19.43 3.41 -21.10
C ASN A 140 -18.30 2.57 -21.75
N PRO A 141 -18.51 1.99 -22.95
CA PRO A 141 -17.52 1.17 -23.63
C PRO A 141 -16.31 1.97 -24.15
N LEU A 142 -16.38 3.30 -24.18
CA LEU A 142 -15.32 4.19 -24.66
C LEU A 142 -14.38 4.67 -23.55
N LYS A 143 -14.72 4.44 -22.28
CA LYS A 143 -13.85 4.87 -21.17
C LYS A 143 -12.60 3.98 -21.10
N ASN A 144 -11.44 4.63 -21.06
CA ASN A 144 -10.17 3.94 -20.95
C ASN A 144 -10.02 3.36 -19.54
N LYS A 145 -9.62 2.09 -19.44
CA LYS A 145 -9.38 1.43 -18.14
C LYS A 145 -8.28 2.14 -17.31
N LYS A 146 -7.40 2.91 -17.96
CA LYS A 146 -6.38 3.75 -17.33
C LYS A 146 -6.91 5.00 -16.63
N GLU A 147 -8.19 5.35 -16.83
CA GLU A 147 -8.87 6.46 -16.16
C GLU A 147 -9.60 6.01 -14.89
N THR A 148 -9.10 4.96 -14.25
CA THR A 148 -9.63 4.47 -12.98
C THR A 148 -8.56 4.58 -11.89
N PRO A 149 -8.97 4.77 -10.63
CA PRO A 149 -8.07 4.75 -9.50
C PRO A 149 -7.16 3.51 -9.49
N LEU A 150 -6.02 3.65 -8.84
CA LEU A 150 -5.10 2.56 -8.57
C LEU A 150 -5.50 1.87 -7.26
N TYR A 151 -5.31 0.56 -7.21
CA TYR A 151 -5.25 -0.20 -5.97
C TYR A 151 -3.86 -0.80 -5.81
N ILE A 152 -3.47 -0.98 -4.55
CA ILE A 152 -2.16 -1.49 -4.18
C ILE A 152 -2.20 -3.01 -4.14
N VAL A 153 -1.20 -3.63 -4.75
CA VAL A 153 -0.99 -5.07 -4.72
C VAL A 153 0.34 -5.33 -4.03
N LEU A 154 0.32 -6.19 -3.03
CA LEU A 154 1.51 -6.65 -2.35
C LEU A 154 1.84 -8.06 -2.79
N PHE A 155 3.10 -8.25 -3.16
CA PHE A 155 3.67 -9.58 -3.25
C PHE A 155 4.47 -9.83 -1.97
N VAL A 156 4.08 -10.87 -1.22
CA VAL A 156 4.59 -11.15 0.11
C VAL A 156 5.15 -12.57 0.20
N LYS A 157 6.03 -12.79 1.16
CA LYS A 157 6.66 -14.08 1.43
C LYS A 157 6.33 -14.54 2.84
N PRO A 158 5.94 -15.80 3.05
CA PRO A 158 5.69 -16.31 4.39
C PRO A 158 6.97 -16.28 5.24
N VAL A 159 6.81 -16.00 6.52
CA VAL A 159 7.84 -16.15 7.55
C VAL A 159 7.59 -17.47 8.26
N LYS A 160 8.61 -18.33 8.32
CA LYS A 160 8.55 -19.60 9.04
C LYS A 160 9.74 -19.68 9.99
N ASP A 161 9.47 -19.94 11.27
CA ASP A 161 10.50 -20.05 12.32
C ASP A 161 11.46 -18.83 12.36
N GLY A 162 10.93 -17.63 12.09
CA GLY A 162 11.70 -16.38 12.04
C GLY A 162 12.51 -16.17 10.76
N ILE A 163 12.45 -17.10 9.80
CA ILE A 163 13.16 -17.03 8.54
C ILE A 163 12.18 -16.67 7.42
N VAL A 164 12.49 -15.59 6.69
CA VAL A 164 11.76 -15.24 5.47
C VAL A 164 12.07 -16.28 4.41
N SER A 165 11.03 -16.87 3.85
CA SER A 165 11.15 -17.83 2.76
C SER A 165 11.91 -17.22 1.55
N SER A 166 13.19 -17.55 1.41
CA SER A 166 14.05 -17.12 0.29
C SER A 166 14.11 -18.16 -0.85
N ILE A 167 13.65 -19.39 -0.62
CA ILE A 167 13.85 -20.54 -1.50
C ILE A 167 12.75 -20.58 -2.58
N LEU A 168 13.15 -20.93 -3.82
CA LEU A 168 12.31 -21.09 -5.02
C LEU A 168 11.06 -21.98 -4.88
N GLY A 169 10.87 -22.67 -3.73
CA GLY A 169 9.82 -23.66 -3.50
C GLY A 169 8.68 -23.26 -2.55
N TYR A 170 8.75 -22.11 -1.89
CA TYR A 170 7.66 -21.66 -1.02
C TYR A 170 6.55 -20.96 -1.80
N PRO A 171 5.30 -21.05 -1.31
CA PRO A 171 4.17 -20.41 -1.96
C PRO A 171 4.38 -18.90 -1.96
N ARG A 172 4.32 -18.34 -3.15
CA ARG A 172 4.20 -16.91 -3.36
C ARG A 172 2.80 -16.50 -2.92
N ILE A 173 2.66 -15.42 -2.16
CA ILE A 173 1.36 -14.93 -1.72
C ILE A 173 1.18 -13.53 -2.30
N THR A 174 0.03 -13.28 -2.91
CA THR A 174 -0.34 -11.95 -3.41
C THR A 174 -1.54 -11.44 -2.64
N ILE A 175 -1.42 -10.25 -2.05
CA ILE A 175 -2.52 -9.49 -1.46
C ILE A 175 -2.97 -8.47 -2.51
N ILE A 176 -4.22 -8.56 -2.91
CA ILE A 176 -4.84 -7.74 -3.95
C ILE A 176 -5.75 -6.74 -3.26
N ASP A 177 -5.54 -5.46 -3.57
CA ASP A 177 -6.23 -4.33 -2.94
C ASP A 177 -6.00 -4.30 -1.42
N LEU A 178 -4.81 -3.84 -1.04
CA LEU A 178 -4.38 -3.77 0.37
C LEU A 178 -5.37 -3.01 1.26
N GLU A 179 -5.97 -1.93 0.74
CA GLU A 179 -6.94 -1.13 1.49
C GLU A 179 -8.20 -1.94 1.78
N GLU A 180 -8.67 -2.72 0.81
CA GLU A 180 -9.79 -3.62 1.06
C GLU A 180 -9.42 -4.74 2.02
N ALA A 181 -8.24 -5.33 1.89
CA ALA A 181 -7.75 -6.36 2.81
C ALA A 181 -7.66 -5.86 4.26
N PHE A 182 -7.33 -4.59 4.49
CA PHE A 182 -7.43 -3.96 5.81
C PHE A 182 -8.87 -3.76 6.25
N ASN A 183 -9.76 -3.28 5.37
CA ASN A 183 -11.17 -3.02 5.71
C ASN A 183 -11.90 -4.26 6.21
N ILE A 184 -11.67 -5.40 5.56
CA ILE A 184 -12.33 -6.67 5.88
C ILE A 184 -11.57 -7.50 6.93
N GLY A 185 -10.41 -7.02 7.39
CA GLY A 185 -9.61 -7.67 8.43
C GLY A 185 -8.83 -8.91 7.97
N GLU A 186 -8.60 -9.06 6.66
CA GLU A 186 -7.78 -10.13 6.09
C GLU A 186 -6.28 -9.89 6.28
N VAL A 187 -5.89 -8.62 6.40
CA VAL A 187 -4.56 -8.20 6.84
C VAL A 187 -4.76 -7.36 8.09
N ILE A 188 -3.98 -7.62 9.14
CA ILE A 188 -4.05 -6.83 10.36
C ILE A 188 -3.47 -5.44 10.11
N ASN A 189 -4.31 -4.42 10.24
CA ASN A 189 -3.88 -3.03 10.22
C ASN A 189 -3.30 -2.66 11.61
N PRO A 190 -2.02 -2.24 11.72
CA PRO A 190 -1.44 -1.84 13.00
C PRO A 190 -2.00 -0.52 13.55
N ASN A 191 -2.65 0.30 12.71
CA ASN A 191 -3.35 1.51 13.11
C ASN A 191 -4.78 1.49 12.52
N PRO A 192 -5.68 0.62 13.02
CA PRO A 192 -7.02 0.55 12.49
C PRO A 192 -7.77 1.86 12.74
N SER A 193 -8.67 2.21 11.82
CA SER A 193 -9.64 3.28 12.02
C SER A 193 -10.35 3.13 13.38
N LEU A 194 -10.48 4.23 14.11
CA LEU A 194 -11.08 4.22 15.44
C LEU A 194 -12.55 3.81 15.39
N THR A 195 -12.97 2.99 16.35
CA THR A 195 -14.40 2.77 16.58
C THR A 195 -15.05 4.05 17.11
N ARG A 196 -16.38 4.18 16.96
CA ARG A 196 -17.13 5.33 17.52
C ARG A 196 -16.85 5.55 19.02
N PRO A 197 -16.87 4.54 19.90
CA PRO A 197 -16.50 4.72 21.30
C PRO A 197 -15.07 5.22 21.51
N GLU A 198 -14.10 4.70 20.75
CA GLU A 198 -12.71 5.14 20.82
C GLU A 198 -12.52 6.56 20.32
N ALA A 199 -13.20 6.93 19.23
CA ALA A 199 -13.19 8.29 18.70
C ALA A 199 -13.81 9.28 19.71
N ILE A 200 -14.92 8.92 20.36
CA ILE A 200 -15.53 9.74 21.44
C ILE A 200 -14.56 9.87 22.61
N ARG A 201 -13.89 8.78 23.01
CA ARG A 201 -12.91 8.80 24.10
C ARG A 201 -11.74 9.72 23.78
N LYS A 202 -11.11 9.57 22.60
CA LYS A 202 -10.01 10.45 22.16
C LYS A 202 -10.46 11.91 22.05
N LEU A 203 -11.69 12.18 21.60
CA LEU A 203 -12.21 13.55 21.53
C LEU A 203 -12.36 14.16 22.93
N LYS A 204 -12.83 13.39 23.91
CA LYS A 204 -12.91 13.84 25.31
C LYS A 204 -11.54 14.09 25.90
N GLU A 205 -10.61 13.14 25.78
CA GLU A 205 -9.21 13.30 26.23
C GLU A 205 -8.56 14.54 25.60
N SER A 206 -8.77 14.77 24.30
CA SER A 206 -8.24 15.96 23.61
C SER A 206 -8.88 17.27 24.09
N LYS A 207 -10.16 17.25 24.45
CA LYS A 207 -10.86 18.41 25.04
C LYS A 207 -10.31 18.72 26.42
N ASP A 208 -10.09 17.69 27.25
CA ASP A 208 -9.51 17.85 28.58
C ASP A 208 -8.10 18.44 28.49
N LEU A 209 -7.27 17.98 27.53
CA LEU A 209 -5.93 18.52 27.26
C LEU A 209 -5.96 19.98 26.79
N PHE A 210 -6.94 20.36 25.97
CA PHE A 210 -7.15 21.74 25.55
C PHE A 210 -7.55 22.64 26.74
N GLU A 211 -8.44 22.16 27.61
CA GLU A 211 -8.89 22.92 28.80
C GLU A 211 -7.76 23.18 29.82
N ILE A 212 -6.71 22.35 29.82
CA ILE A 212 -5.52 22.54 30.67
C ILE A 212 -4.36 23.21 29.93
N ASP A 213 -4.63 23.89 28.81
CA ASP A 213 -3.66 24.60 27.96
C ASP A 213 -2.48 23.73 27.47
N MET A 214 -2.69 22.40 27.36
CA MET A 214 -1.70 21.44 26.83
C MET A 214 -1.83 21.19 25.32
N LEU A 215 -2.90 21.67 24.69
CA LEU A 215 -3.12 21.69 23.24
C LEU A 215 -3.55 23.09 22.81
N SER A 216 -3.13 23.54 21.63
CA SER A 216 -3.68 24.78 21.06
C SER A 216 -5.11 24.58 20.53
N GLU A 217 -5.81 25.69 20.32
CA GLU A 217 -7.15 25.66 19.70
C GLU A 217 -7.10 25.05 18.28
N GLU A 218 -6.06 25.34 17.51
CA GLU A 218 -5.83 24.75 16.18
C GLU A 218 -5.64 23.24 16.25
N GLU A 219 -4.80 22.75 17.17
CA GLU A 219 -4.54 21.32 17.35
C GLU A 219 -5.81 20.57 17.77
N TYR A 220 -6.54 21.12 18.75
CA TYR A 220 -7.82 20.56 19.17
C TYR A 220 -8.84 20.53 18.03
N ASN A 221 -8.96 21.62 17.26
CA ASN A 221 -9.89 21.68 16.14
C ASN A 221 -9.53 20.70 15.02
N GLN A 222 -8.23 20.49 14.75
CA GLN A 222 -7.79 19.46 13.80
C GLN A 222 -8.21 18.06 14.25
N ILE A 223 -8.00 17.71 15.53
CA ILE A 223 -8.41 16.42 16.10
C ILE A 223 -9.93 16.28 16.02
N ARG A 224 -10.68 17.31 16.44
CA ARG A 224 -12.14 17.32 16.39
C ARG A 224 -12.66 17.11 14.98
N ASN A 225 -12.10 17.79 13.99
CA ASN A 225 -12.52 17.68 12.59
C ASN A 225 -12.24 16.28 12.02
N LYS A 226 -11.12 15.65 12.40
CA LYS A 226 -10.81 14.25 12.02
C LYS A 226 -11.78 13.24 12.67
N LEU A 227 -12.14 13.43 13.94
CA LEU A 227 -12.95 12.45 14.68
C LEU A 227 -14.47 12.60 14.46
N THR A 228 -14.95 13.81 14.18
CA THR A 228 -16.38 14.09 13.95
C THR A 228 -17.05 13.17 12.92
N PRO A 229 -16.48 12.93 11.71
CA PRO A 229 -17.11 12.03 10.74
C PRO A 229 -17.20 10.59 11.26
N ILE A 230 -16.22 10.11 12.04
CA ILE A 230 -16.22 8.77 12.64
C ILE A 230 -17.34 8.64 13.68
N ILE A 231 -17.60 9.72 14.43
CA ILE A 231 -18.61 9.75 15.49
C ILE A 231 -20.03 9.81 14.91
N ASN A 232 -20.19 10.49 13.76
CA ASN A 232 -21.50 10.76 13.14
C ASN A 232 -21.95 9.71 12.10
N ASN A 233 -21.04 8.92 11.52
CA ASN A 233 -21.36 7.96 10.43
C ASN A 233 -21.86 6.57 10.91
N ASN A 234 -22.48 6.46 12.09
CA ASN A 234 -23.12 5.22 12.56
C ASN A 234 -24.56 5.45 12.96
#